data_AF-A0A0Q8VWP5-F1
#
_entry.id   AF-A0A0Q8VWP5-F1
#
_cell.length_a   1.000
_cell.length_b   1.000
_cell.length_c   1.000
_cell.angle_alpha   90.00
_cell.angle_beta   90.00
_cell.angle_gamma   90.00
#
_symmetry.space_group_name_H-M   'P 1'
#
loop_
_entity.id
_entity.type
_entity.pdbx_description
1 polymer ?
#
loop_
_entity_poly.entity_id
_entity_poly.type
_entity_poly.pdbx_seq_one_letter_code
_entity_poly.pdbx_strand_id
1 'polypeptide(L)'
;MTRRSPTIFAYTVAMPCVLTLTIALSGCSQPDAQPNEIDAARLVALEANEPFDVGAYGAEWISRPARAAPASVNALASRGRIGMEFELDDIQPAAEMDEPWARTFPLGRALFAEVRANGWEPIAVSCTAPDHPGARGELGTIEISATKRIDDHDAISTIWVGAGDHAGEIVAARGEAAVPFHTESPDPWGAVPLDGPTCLDTDAPPAKTVSSGAAPQDLSTVRAD
;
A
#
# COMPACT_ATOMS: atom_id res chain seq x y z
N MET A 1 52.52 -62.51 52.00
CA MET A 1 52.76 -61.06 51.80
C MET A 1 51.45 -60.31 51.97
N THR A 2 51.49 -59.27 52.83
CA THR A 2 50.60 -58.10 52.99
C THR A 2 49.05 -58.30 53.01
N ARG A 3 48.33 -58.27 54.15
CA ARG A 3 47.97 -57.22 55.16
C ARG A 3 46.85 -56.23 54.73
N ARG A 4 45.84 -56.13 55.64
CA ARG A 4 44.95 -55.00 56.01
C ARG A 4 43.49 -54.96 55.47
N SER A 5 42.54 -55.14 56.39
CA SER A 5 41.22 -54.45 56.48
C SER A 5 41.42 -53.03 57.09
N PRO A 6 40.39 -52.17 57.35
CA PRO A 6 38.94 -52.17 57.03
C PRO A 6 38.36 -50.78 56.59
N THR A 7 37.03 -50.74 56.38
CA THR A 7 36.03 -49.63 56.49
C THR A 7 36.30 -48.22 55.93
N ILE A 8 35.31 -47.66 55.20
CA ILE A 8 34.58 -46.42 55.58
C ILE A 8 33.29 -46.29 54.73
N PHE A 9 32.29 -45.75 55.41
CA PHE A 9 30.89 -45.53 55.12
C PHE A 9 30.59 -44.42 54.07
N ALA A 10 29.46 -44.63 53.39
CA ALA A 10 28.32 -43.72 53.24
C ALA A 10 28.19 -42.73 52.06
N TYR A 11 26.89 -42.54 51.77
CA TYR A 11 26.23 -41.48 51.01
C TYR A 11 26.32 -41.67 49.47
N THR A 12 25.26 -41.53 48.66
CA THR A 12 23.97 -40.86 48.85
C THR A 12 23.08 -41.20 47.65
N VAL A 13 21.77 -41.34 47.92
CA VAL A 13 20.64 -40.81 47.13
C VAL A 13 20.33 -41.44 45.77
N ALA A 14 19.16 -42.09 45.78
CA ALA A 14 18.32 -42.41 44.66
C ALA A 14 17.93 -41.19 43.82
N MET A 15 17.79 -41.35 42.50
CA MET A 15 16.61 -40.82 41.83
C MET A 15 16.34 -41.56 40.52
N PRO A 16 15.14 -42.17 40.35
CA PRO A 16 14.70 -42.68 39.07
C PRO A 16 14.39 -41.51 38.13
N CYS A 17 14.93 -41.53 36.92
CA CYS A 17 14.44 -40.66 35.84
C CYS A 17 13.00 -41.08 35.52
N VAL A 18 12.06 -40.44 36.20
CA VAL A 18 10.64 -40.43 35.87
C VAL A 18 10.51 -39.80 34.48
N LEU A 19 10.04 -40.60 33.54
CA LEU A 19 9.62 -40.18 32.22
C LEU A 19 8.31 -39.38 32.38
N THR A 20 8.39 -38.08 32.66
CA THR A 20 7.23 -37.19 32.59
C THR A 20 6.95 -36.87 31.13
N LEU A 21 5.98 -37.60 30.57
CA LEU A 21 5.28 -37.25 29.34
C LEU A 21 4.38 -36.04 29.63
N THR A 22 4.93 -34.83 29.54
CA THR A 22 4.13 -33.60 29.49
C THR A 22 3.45 -33.52 28.13
N ILE A 23 2.28 -34.14 28.03
CA ILE A 23 1.22 -33.73 27.10
C ILE A 23 0.66 -32.43 27.69
N ALA A 24 1.41 -31.35 27.52
CA ALA A 24 0.91 -30.02 27.77
C ALA A 24 0.08 -29.61 26.56
N LEU A 25 -1.16 -29.23 26.84
CA LEU A 25 -2.08 -28.56 25.96
C LEU A 25 -1.45 -27.28 25.38
N SER A 26 -0.72 -27.38 24.28
CA SER A 26 -0.51 -26.24 23.39
C SER A 26 -1.52 -26.39 22.26
N GLY A 27 -2.77 -26.03 22.57
CA GLY A 27 -3.71 -25.62 21.54
C GLY A 27 -3.01 -24.60 20.66
N CYS A 28 -2.97 -24.87 19.37
CA CYS A 28 -2.42 -24.01 18.35
C CYS A 28 -3.23 -22.72 18.26
N SER A 29 -3.05 -21.79 19.21
CA SER A 29 -3.07 -20.39 18.84
C SER A 29 -1.79 -20.18 18.05
N GLN A 30 -1.88 -20.11 16.72
CA GLN A 30 -0.82 -19.42 15.99
C GLN A 30 -0.63 -18.09 16.73
N PRO A 31 0.60 -17.71 17.11
CA PRO A 31 0.81 -16.38 17.63
C PRO A 31 0.23 -15.44 16.57
N ASP A 32 -0.69 -14.57 17.00
CA ASP A 32 -1.21 -13.46 16.22
C ASP A 32 -0.06 -12.95 15.34
N ALA A 33 -0.26 -12.86 14.02
CA ALA A 33 0.74 -12.32 13.11
C ALA A 33 1.25 -11.01 13.71
N GLN A 34 2.40 -11.06 14.39
CA GLN A 34 2.79 -9.92 15.18
C GLN A 34 3.21 -8.85 14.18
N PRO A 35 2.67 -7.62 14.29
CA PRO A 35 3.02 -6.49 13.42
C PRO A 35 4.52 -6.13 13.43
N ASN A 36 5.31 -6.86 14.22
CA ASN A 36 6.73 -6.70 14.42
C ASN A 36 7.56 -7.31 13.27
N GLU A 37 6.96 -8.14 12.41
CA GLU A 37 7.71 -8.87 11.38
C GLU A 37 7.55 -8.30 9.97
N ILE A 38 7.13 -7.04 9.79
CA ILE A 38 7.03 -6.47 8.44
C ILE A 38 7.44 -5.00 8.39
N ASP A 39 8.12 -4.67 7.29
CA ASP A 39 7.95 -3.45 6.49
C ASP A 39 9.05 -2.41 6.46
N ALA A 40 10.06 -2.38 7.33
CA ALA A 40 11.12 -1.38 7.15
C ALA A 40 11.87 -1.58 5.82
N ALA A 41 12.21 -2.82 5.48
CA ALA A 41 12.90 -3.13 4.22
C ALA A 41 11.98 -3.00 2.99
N ARG A 42 10.74 -3.49 3.05
CA ARG A 42 9.78 -3.36 1.94
C ARG A 42 9.33 -1.92 1.72
N LEU A 43 9.17 -1.14 2.80
CA LEU A 43 8.88 0.29 2.71
C LEU A 43 10.08 1.06 2.15
N VAL A 44 11.31 0.76 2.57
CA VAL A 44 12.51 1.34 1.94
C VAL A 44 12.62 0.94 0.47
N ALA A 45 12.27 -0.31 0.12
CA ALA A 45 12.24 -0.74 -1.27
C ALA A 45 11.13 0.00 -2.06
N LEU A 46 9.98 0.26 -1.45
CA LEU A 46 8.89 1.05 -2.04
C LEU A 46 9.31 2.52 -2.24
N GLU A 47 9.96 3.14 -1.26
CA GLU A 47 10.55 4.48 -1.35
C GLU A 47 11.59 4.56 -2.48
N ALA A 48 12.36 3.50 -2.73
CA ALA A 48 13.29 3.44 -3.85
C ALA A 48 12.59 3.23 -5.22
N ASN A 49 11.28 2.98 -5.24
CA ASN A 49 10.51 2.61 -6.43
C ASN A 49 9.26 3.48 -6.60
N GLU A 50 9.34 4.77 -6.31
CA GLU A 50 8.20 5.70 -6.39
C GLU A 50 7.45 5.62 -7.73
N PRO A 51 6.09 5.71 -7.72
CA PRO A 51 5.28 5.72 -8.93
C PRO A 51 5.67 6.81 -9.93
N PHE A 52 6.05 8.00 -9.45
CA PHE A 52 6.49 9.14 -10.25
C PHE A 52 7.33 10.08 -9.37
N ASP A 53 8.07 11.00 -10.00
CA ASP A 53 8.90 11.98 -9.29
C ASP A 53 8.02 13.09 -8.69
N VAL A 54 7.60 12.92 -7.44
CA VAL A 54 6.76 13.90 -6.75
C VAL A 54 7.49 15.22 -6.49
N GLY A 55 8.83 15.20 -6.45
CA GLY A 55 9.66 16.39 -6.26
C GLY A 55 9.56 17.36 -7.44
N ALA A 56 9.34 16.85 -8.65
CA ALA A 56 9.03 17.66 -9.84
C ALA A 56 7.73 18.46 -9.71
N TYR A 57 6.86 18.06 -8.78
CA TYR A 57 5.57 18.70 -8.47
C TYR A 57 5.58 19.47 -7.14
N GLY A 58 6.76 19.65 -6.52
CA GLY A 58 6.91 20.42 -5.29
C GLY A 58 6.41 19.72 -4.01
N ALA A 59 6.21 18.41 -4.06
CA ALA A 59 5.77 17.60 -2.91
C ALA A 59 6.77 16.49 -2.56
N GLU A 60 6.43 15.70 -1.55
CA GLU A 60 7.25 14.58 -1.07
C GLU A 60 6.40 13.35 -0.78
N TRP A 61 6.98 12.17 -0.97
CA TRP A 61 6.38 10.92 -0.51
C TRP A 61 6.63 10.76 0.99
N ILE A 62 5.55 10.60 1.74
CA ILE A 62 5.60 10.43 3.19
C ILE A 62 5.34 8.97 3.54
N SER A 63 6.34 8.35 4.13
CA SER A 63 6.30 6.97 4.58
C SER A 63 5.47 6.78 5.83
N ARG A 64 4.64 5.72 5.82
CA ARG A 64 3.81 5.30 6.94
C ARG A 64 4.06 3.81 7.16
N PRO A 65 4.71 3.42 8.27
CA PRO A 65 4.98 2.02 8.56
C PRO A 65 3.68 1.25 8.80
N ALA A 66 3.74 -0.07 8.62
CA ALA A 66 2.63 -0.95 8.98
C ALA A 66 2.21 -0.80 10.44
N ARG A 67 0.92 -1.03 10.68
CA ARG A 67 0.31 -1.01 12.02
C ARG A 67 -0.63 -2.19 12.17
N ALA A 68 -0.55 -2.92 13.28
CA ALA A 68 -1.55 -3.93 13.60
C ALA A 68 -2.94 -3.32 13.74
N ALA A 69 -3.93 -4.18 13.53
CA ALA A 69 -5.29 -3.90 13.96
C ALA A 69 -5.29 -3.58 15.47
N PRO A 70 -5.86 -2.44 15.92
CA PRO A 70 -6.13 -2.25 17.34
C PRO A 70 -6.94 -3.41 17.93
N ALA A 71 -6.86 -3.62 19.24
CA ALA A 71 -7.53 -4.75 19.93
C ALA A 71 -9.09 -4.71 19.92
N SER A 72 -9.70 -3.85 19.11
CA SER A 72 -11.15 -3.73 18.97
C SER A 72 -11.69 -4.64 17.88
N VAL A 73 -12.93 -5.12 18.06
CA VAL A 73 -13.57 -6.20 17.26
C VAL A 73 -13.88 -5.83 15.79
N ASN A 74 -13.45 -4.67 15.31
CA ASN A 74 -13.65 -4.19 13.92
C ASN A 74 -12.42 -3.47 13.37
N ALA A 75 -11.26 -3.74 13.97
CA ALA A 75 -10.02 -3.08 13.62
C ALA A 75 -9.40 -3.68 12.36
N LEU A 76 -8.89 -2.82 11.48
CA LEU A 76 -8.11 -3.24 10.32
C LEU A 76 -6.63 -3.01 10.60
N ALA A 77 -5.79 -3.98 10.22
CA ALA A 77 -4.36 -3.76 10.13
C ALA A 77 -4.06 -2.84 8.94
N SER A 78 -3.08 -1.95 9.08
CA SER A 78 -2.60 -1.08 8.01
C SER A 78 -1.29 -1.58 7.44
N ARG A 79 -1.18 -1.70 6.12
CA ARG A 79 0.05 -2.03 5.40
C ARG A 79 1.06 -0.87 5.47
N GLY A 80 2.34 -1.20 5.31
CA GLY A 80 3.38 -0.21 4.99
C GLY A 80 3.06 0.49 3.67
N ARG A 81 3.11 1.82 3.69
CA ARG A 81 2.73 2.64 2.53
C ARG A 81 3.51 3.94 2.47
N ILE A 82 3.63 4.48 1.27
CA ILE A 82 3.98 5.88 1.03
C ILE A 82 2.72 6.62 0.54
N GLY A 83 2.57 7.88 0.95
CA GLY A 83 1.47 8.73 0.50
C GLY A 83 1.96 10.12 0.16
N MET A 84 1.28 10.78 -0.77
CA MET A 84 1.57 12.14 -1.18
C MET A 84 0.26 12.88 -1.46
N GLU A 85 0.33 14.20 -1.35
CA GLU A 85 -0.73 15.12 -1.72
C GLU A 85 -0.06 16.41 -2.16
N PHE A 86 -0.52 17.01 -3.25
CA PHE A 86 -0.13 18.36 -3.64
C PHE A 86 -1.31 19.15 -4.18
N GLU A 87 -1.25 20.46 -3.92
CA GLU A 87 -2.32 21.39 -4.26
C GLU A 87 -2.15 21.94 -5.68
N LEU A 88 -3.27 22.31 -6.29
CA LEU A 88 -3.30 22.83 -7.67
C LEU A 88 -2.78 24.26 -7.76
N ASP A 89 -2.86 25.00 -6.66
CA ASP A 89 -2.47 26.39 -6.56
C ASP A 89 -0.94 26.56 -6.47
N ASP A 90 -0.21 25.52 -6.06
CA ASP A 90 1.25 25.51 -6.02
C ASP A 90 1.90 25.30 -7.40
N ILE A 91 1.17 24.71 -8.35
CA ILE A 91 1.73 24.25 -9.63
C ILE A 91 1.33 25.16 -10.78
N GLN A 92 0.13 25.76 -10.75
CA GLN A 92 -0.31 26.69 -11.80
C GLN A 92 -1.15 27.84 -11.24
N PRO A 93 -0.90 29.10 -11.66
CA PRO A 93 -1.77 30.22 -11.31
C PRO A 93 -3.20 29.94 -11.78
N ALA A 94 -4.18 30.41 -11.00
CA ALA A 94 -5.58 30.05 -11.14
C ALA A 94 -6.11 30.18 -12.59
N ALA A 95 -6.06 29.12 -13.39
CA ALA A 95 -6.87 28.99 -14.59
C ALA A 95 -8.35 29.13 -14.19
N GLU A 96 -9.11 29.88 -14.98
CA GLU A 96 -10.54 30.09 -14.79
C GLU A 96 -11.21 28.72 -14.59
N MET A 97 -11.93 28.56 -13.48
CA MET A 97 -12.53 27.29 -13.04
C MET A 97 -13.66 26.78 -13.97
N ASP A 98 -13.82 27.40 -15.12
CA ASP A 98 -14.91 27.18 -16.07
C ASP A 98 -14.61 26.01 -17.03
N GLU A 99 -13.36 25.51 -17.05
CA GLU A 99 -12.96 24.33 -17.83
C GLU A 99 -12.58 23.16 -16.91
N PRO A 100 -13.49 22.19 -16.68
CA PRO A 100 -13.32 21.16 -15.65
C PRO A 100 -12.15 20.19 -15.88
N TRP A 101 -11.62 20.14 -17.11
CA TRP A 101 -10.54 19.25 -17.51
C TRP A 101 -9.22 19.96 -17.78
N ALA A 102 -9.21 21.31 -17.84
CA ALA A 102 -8.06 22.08 -18.33
C ALA A 102 -6.76 21.77 -17.57
N ARG A 103 -6.88 21.50 -16.26
CA ARG A 103 -5.73 21.12 -15.43
C ARG A 103 -5.62 19.62 -15.19
N THR A 104 -6.73 18.94 -14.94
CA THR A 104 -6.70 17.53 -14.52
C THR A 104 -6.34 16.59 -15.65
N PHE A 105 -6.83 16.82 -16.88
CA PHE A 105 -6.56 15.91 -18.00
C PHE A 105 -5.10 15.92 -18.47
N PRO A 106 -4.45 17.09 -18.70
CA PRO A 106 -3.02 17.11 -19.02
C PRO A 106 -2.16 16.53 -17.90
N LEU A 107 -2.47 16.84 -16.63
CA LEU A 107 -1.74 16.31 -15.48
C LEU A 107 -1.91 14.78 -15.37
N GLY A 108 -3.13 14.26 -15.52
CA GLY A 108 -3.38 12.83 -15.51
C GLY A 108 -2.66 12.09 -16.64
N ARG A 109 -2.57 12.66 -17.85
CA ARG A 109 -1.78 12.08 -18.94
C ARG A 109 -0.27 12.07 -18.62
N ALA A 110 0.25 13.16 -18.05
CA ALA A 110 1.65 13.24 -17.65
C ALA A 110 2.00 12.20 -16.57
N LEU A 111 1.21 12.15 -15.49
CA LEU A 111 1.39 11.18 -14.41
C LEU A 111 1.24 9.74 -14.91
N PHE A 112 0.27 9.44 -15.78
CA PHE A 112 0.13 8.10 -16.38
C PHE A 112 1.35 7.70 -17.20
N ALA A 113 1.92 8.61 -17.97
CA ALA A 113 3.14 8.36 -18.72
C ALA A 113 4.35 8.14 -17.80
N GLU A 114 4.50 8.92 -16.74
CA GLU A 114 5.57 8.77 -15.74
C GLU A 114 5.46 7.45 -14.98
N VAL A 115 4.27 7.07 -14.52
CA VAL A 115 3.99 5.78 -13.88
C VAL A 115 4.49 4.63 -14.75
N ARG A 116 4.14 4.64 -16.04
CA ARG A 116 4.62 3.63 -17.00
C ARG A 116 6.13 3.70 -17.22
N ALA A 117 6.69 4.89 -17.32
CA ALA A 117 8.14 5.08 -17.50
C ALA A 117 8.94 4.58 -16.30
N ASN A 118 8.40 4.67 -15.09
CA ASN A 118 8.97 4.14 -13.85
C ASN A 118 8.78 2.63 -13.66
N GLY A 119 8.21 1.95 -14.66
CA GLY A 119 8.03 0.49 -14.67
C GLY A 119 6.84 0.02 -13.84
N TRP A 120 5.89 0.92 -13.51
CA TRP A 120 4.62 0.52 -12.93
C TRP A 120 3.64 0.16 -14.05
N GLU A 121 3.07 -1.03 -13.96
CA GLU A 121 2.11 -1.58 -14.91
C GLU A 121 0.69 -1.15 -14.54
N PRO A 122 0.01 -0.33 -15.37
CA PRO A 122 -1.35 0.09 -15.08
C PRO A 122 -2.33 -1.09 -15.04
N ILE A 123 -3.20 -1.11 -14.05
CA ILE A 123 -4.23 -2.15 -13.85
C ILE A 123 -5.64 -1.58 -13.95
N ALA A 124 -5.81 -0.28 -13.70
CA ALA A 124 -7.07 0.43 -13.86
C ALA A 124 -6.83 1.91 -14.17
N VAL A 125 -7.68 2.47 -15.02
CA VAL A 125 -7.76 3.91 -15.27
C VAL A 125 -9.22 4.31 -15.33
N SER A 126 -9.63 5.28 -14.54
CA SER A 126 -10.97 5.86 -14.57
C SER A 126 -10.89 7.36 -14.82
N CYS A 127 -11.58 7.86 -15.84
CA CYS A 127 -11.79 9.29 -16.06
C CYS A 127 -13.26 9.59 -15.77
N THR A 128 -13.54 10.37 -14.73
CA THR A 128 -14.89 10.74 -14.31
C THR A 128 -15.19 12.16 -14.75
N ALA A 129 -16.20 12.33 -15.61
CA ALA A 129 -16.67 13.65 -15.97
C ALA A 129 -17.48 14.25 -14.81
N PRO A 130 -17.39 15.57 -14.55
CA PRO A 130 -18.22 16.20 -13.53
C PRO A 130 -19.70 16.15 -13.94
N ASP A 131 -20.58 16.07 -12.95
CA ASP A 131 -22.03 16.05 -13.17
C ASP A 131 -22.55 17.42 -13.67
N HIS A 132 -21.93 18.52 -13.21
CA HIS A 132 -22.24 19.89 -13.62
C HIS A 132 -20.96 20.61 -14.08
N PRO A 133 -20.58 20.46 -15.38
CA PRO A 133 -19.45 21.20 -15.95
C PRO A 133 -19.57 22.70 -15.71
N GLY A 134 -18.54 23.32 -15.13
CA GLY A 134 -18.49 24.76 -14.84
C GLY A 134 -19.10 25.17 -13.49
N ALA A 135 -19.63 24.23 -12.69
CA ALA A 135 -19.92 24.50 -11.28
C ALA A 135 -18.61 24.62 -10.49
N ARG A 136 -18.55 25.60 -9.58
CA ARG A 136 -17.34 25.82 -8.76
C ARG A 136 -17.01 24.55 -7.96
N GLY A 137 -15.82 24.00 -8.18
CA GLY A 137 -15.32 22.81 -7.47
C GLY A 137 -15.68 21.48 -8.14
N GLU A 138 -16.42 21.50 -9.25
CA GLU A 138 -16.70 20.29 -10.04
C GLU A 138 -15.68 20.15 -11.18
N LEU A 139 -14.58 19.46 -10.88
CA LEU A 139 -13.54 19.12 -11.86
C LEU A 139 -13.76 17.70 -12.40
N GLY A 140 -13.25 17.44 -13.61
CA GLY A 140 -13.10 16.07 -14.08
C GLY A 140 -11.99 15.39 -13.29
N THR A 141 -12.26 14.18 -12.78
CA THR A 141 -11.30 13.45 -11.93
C THR A 141 -10.72 12.27 -12.68
N ILE A 142 -9.47 11.92 -12.36
CA ILE A 142 -8.78 10.78 -12.95
C ILE A 142 -8.25 9.91 -11.83
N GLU A 143 -8.49 8.61 -11.91
CA GLU A 143 -7.91 7.61 -11.03
C GLU A 143 -7.04 6.68 -11.86
N ILE A 144 -5.79 6.51 -11.46
CA ILE A 144 -4.81 5.61 -12.08
C ILE A 144 -4.37 4.63 -11.00
N SER A 145 -4.66 3.34 -11.20
CA SER A 145 -4.10 2.27 -10.36
C SER A 145 -3.07 1.48 -11.16
N ALA A 146 -1.94 1.18 -10.53
CA ALA A 146 -0.84 0.45 -11.15
C ALA A 146 -0.16 -0.49 -10.15
N THR A 147 0.53 -1.50 -10.67
CA THR A 147 1.32 -2.44 -9.86
C THR A 147 2.77 -2.46 -10.31
N LYS A 148 3.68 -2.85 -9.43
CA LYS A 148 5.08 -3.03 -9.77
C LYS A 148 5.66 -4.17 -8.94
N ARG A 149 6.35 -5.10 -9.59
CA ARG A 149 7.14 -6.12 -8.91
C ARG A 149 8.36 -5.46 -8.27
N ILE A 150 8.45 -5.51 -6.95
CA ILE A 150 9.59 -5.07 -6.15
C ILE A 150 10.16 -6.31 -5.46
N ASP A 151 11.34 -6.73 -5.90
CA ASP A 151 11.99 -7.96 -5.43
C ASP A 151 11.07 -9.20 -5.54
N ASP A 152 10.54 -9.67 -4.41
CA ASP A 152 9.74 -10.88 -4.28
C ASP A 152 8.22 -10.65 -4.25
N HIS A 153 7.75 -9.40 -4.19
CA HIS A 153 6.35 -9.04 -4.00
C HIS A 153 5.89 -7.99 -5.01
N ASP A 154 4.59 -7.95 -5.31
CA ASP A 154 4.01 -6.83 -6.01
C ASP A 154 3.72 -5.71 -5.02
N ALA A 155 3.94 -4.48 -5.43
CA ALA A 155 3.43 -3.29 -4.77
C ALA A 155 2.28 -2.74 -5.63
N ILE A 156 1.38 -2.00 -4.99
CA ILE A 156 0.28 -1.33 -5.67
C ILE A 156 0.33 0.16 -5.42
N SER A 157 -0.07 0.95 -6.42
CA SER A 157 -0.29 2.38 -6.27
C SER A 157 -1.65 2.79 -6.83
N THR A 158 -2.26 3.80 -6.23
CA THR A 158 -3.36 4.54 -6.83
C THR A 158 -3.12 6.04 -6.70
N ILE A 159 -3.38 6.74 -7.79
CA ILE A 159 -3.21 8.19 -7.95
C ILE A 159 -4.56 8.76 -8.36
N TRP A 160 -5.05 9.73 -7.60
CA TRP A 160 -6.27 10.49 -7.88
C TRP A 160 -5.89 11.91 -8.28
N VAL A 161 -6.24 12.33 -9.49
CA VAL A 161 -6.05 13.68 -10.02
C VAL A 161 -7.37 14.42 -9.98
N GLY A 162 -7.36 15.66 -9.51
CA GLY A 162 -8.56 16.46 -9.29
C GLY A 162 -9.41 15.91 -8.15
N ALA A 163 -8.79 15.45 -7.05
CA ALA A 163 -9.44 14.73 -5.95
C ALA A 163 -10.46 15.56 -5.13
N GLY A 164 -10.80 16.76 -5.60
CA GLY A 164 -11.83 17.62 -5.02
C GLY A 164 -11.28 18.58 -3.98
N ASP A 165 -12.23 19.21 -3.29
CA ASP A 165 -12.00 20.21 -2.26
C ASP A 165 -11.72 19.51 -0.91
N HIS A 166 -10.51 19.67 -0.37
CA HIS A 166 -10.20 19.39 1.02
C HIS A 166 -10.11 20.72 1.78
N ALA A 167 -11.03 20.97 2.72
CA ALA A 167 -11.01 22.15 3.60
C ALA A 167 -11.04 23.55 2.91
N GLY A 168 -11.41 23.63 1.65
CA GLY A 168 -11.48 24.84 0.82
C GLY A 168 -10.45 24.87 -0.34
N GLU A 169 -9.52 23.90 -0.38
CA GLU A 169 -8.39 23.85 -1.30
C GLU A 169 -8.57 22.73 -2.33
N ILE A 170 -8.27 23.03 -3.59
CA ILE A 170 -8.38 22.07 -4.69
C ILE A 170 -7.12 21.22 -4.73
N VAL A 171 -7.24 19.96 -4.31
CA VAL A 171 -6.15 18.99 -4.41
C VAL A 171 -5.93 18.63 -5.88
N ALA A 172 -4.73 18.90 -6.38
CA ALA A 172 -4.38 18.58 -7.76
C ALA A 172 -4.20 17.09 -7.96
N ALA A 173 -3.42 16.48 -7.07
CA ALA A 173 -3.26 15.04 -7.04
C ALA A 173 -3.02 14.55 -5.62
N ARG A 174 -3.55 13.35 -5.35
CA ARG A 174 -3.24 12.53 -4.19
C ARG A 174 -2.77 11.19 -4.69
N GLY A 175 -1.78 10.60 -4.03
CA GLY A 175 -1.22 9.32 -4.40
C GLY A 175 -0.97 8.48 -3.16
N GLU A 176 -1.22 7.19 -3.29
CA GLU A 176 -0.82 6.20 -2.30
C GLU A 176 -0.14 5.03 -3.00
N ALA A 177 0.87 4.46 -2.37
CA ALA A 177 1.43 3.18 -2.78
C ALA A 177 1.66 2.31 -1.54
N ALA A 178 1.41 1.01 -1.65
CA ALA A 178 1.46 0.07 -0.55
C ALA A 178 2.14 -1.25 -0.97
N VAL A 179 2.77 -1.89 0.02
CA VAL A 179 3.37 -3.23 -0.10
C VAL A 179 2.56 -4.22 0.74
N PRO A 180 2.50 -5.50 0.34
CA PRO A 180 1.78 -6.52 1.10
C PRO A 180 2.55 -6.87 2.36
N PHE A 181 1.84 -7.44 3.32
CA PHE A 181 2.45 -8.05 4.48
C PHE A 181 3.32 -9.28 4.07
N HIS A 182 4.37 -9.63 4.83
CA HIS A 182 5.16 -10.85 4.60
C HIS A 182 4.33 -12.14 4.79
N THR A 183 3.24 -12.05 5.55
CA THR A 183 2.29 -13.14 5.79
C THR A 183 1.20 -13.24 4.72
N GLU A 184 1.06 -12.23 3.86
CA GLU A 184 0.14 -12.25 2.72
C GLU A 184 0.74 -12.98 1.52
N SER A 185 -0.10 -13.28 0.52
CA SER A 185 0.38 -13.58 -0.83
C SER A 185 1.35 -12.48 -1.29
N PRO A 186 2.44 -12.81 -2.01
CA PRO A 186 3.29 -11.80 -2.63
C PRO A 186 2.54 -10.87 -3.60
N ASP A 187 1.40 -11.33 -4.13
CA ASP A 187 0.41 -10.52 -4.83
C ASP A 187 -0.97 -10.78 -4.22
N PRO A 188 -1.40 -9.99 -3.21
CA PRO A 188 -2.71 -10.15 -2.61
C PRO A 188 -3.83 -9.50 -3.44
N TRP A 189 -3.50 -8.65 -4.42
CA TRP A 189 -4.49 -7.95 -5.23
C TRP A 189 -4.91 -8.78 -6.44
N GLY A 190 -4.04 -9.67 -6.95
CA GLY A 190 -4.32 -10.50 -8.12
C GLY A 190 -4.64 -9.64 -9.34
N ALA A 191 -4.06 -8.44 -9.40
CA ALA A 191 -4.45 -7.43 -10.37
C ALA A 191 -3.90 -7.80 -11.75
N VAL A 192 -4.76 -7.73 -12.76
CA VAL A 192 -4.36 -8.02 -14.14
C VAL A 192 -3.98 -6.70 -14.81
N PRO A 193 -2.79 -6.61 -15.43
CA PRO A 193 -2.41 -5.44 -16.20
C PRO A 193 -3.44 -5.11 -17.29
N LEU A 194 -3.62 -3.82 -17.56
CA LEU A 194 -4.50 -3.36 -18.62
C LEU A 194 -4.02 -3.85 -19.98
N ASP A 195 -4.92 -4.52 -20.70
CA ASP A 195 -4.75 -4.85 -22.11
C ASP A 195 -5.68 -3.94 -22.94
N GLY A 196 -5.09 -2.95 -23.61
CA GLY A 196 -5.81 -2.03 -24.50
C GLY A 196 -5.74 -0.55 -24.11
N PRO A 197 -6.38 0.31 -24.91
CA PRO A 197 -6.35 1.76 -24.71
C PRO A 197 -7.26 2.20 -23.56
N THR A 198 -6.87 3.29 -22.92
CA THR A 198 -7.54 3.98 -21.82
C THR A 198 -8.05 5.35 -22.26
N CYS A 199 -8.80 6.05 -21.41
CA CYS A 199 -9.19 7.44 -21.67
C CYS A 199 -8.00 8.40 -21.79
N LEU A 200 -6.85 8.07 -21.19
CA LEU A 200 -5.63 8.90 -21.18
C LEU A 200 -4.76 8.72 -22.44
N ASP A 201 -5.06 7.70 -23.26
CA ASP A 201 -4.39 7.48 -24.55
C ASP A 201 -4.98 8.36 -25.68
N THR A 202 -5.98 9.19 -25.36
CA THR A 202 -6.62 10.12 -26.29
C THR A 202 -6.11 11.55 -26.09
N ASP A 203 -6.32 12.42 -27.08
CA ASP A 203 -5.89 13.82 -27.00
C ASP A 203 -6.93 14.77 -26.38
N ALA A 204 -8.12 14.26 -26.02
CA ALA A 204 -9.18 15.05 -25.42
C ALA A 204 -9.88 14.28 -24.29
N PRO A 205 -10.31 14.94 -23.20
CA PRO A 205 -11.01 14.28 -22.12
C PRO A 205 -12.35 13.70 -22.60
N PRO A 206 -12.82 12.59 -21.98
CA PRO A 206 -14.10 12.01 -22.37
C PRO A 206 -15.27 12.88 -21.91
N ALA A 207 -16.33 12.93 -22.72
CA ALA A 207 -17.55 13.68 -22.40
C ALA A 207 -18.42 13.02 -21.30
N LYS A 208 -18.09 11.80 -20.90
CA LYS A 208 -18.78 11.01 -19.86
C LYS A 208 -17.76 10.17 -19.11
N THR A 209 -18.13 9.64 -17.95
CA THR A 209 -17.28 8.72 -17.20
C THR A 209 -16.93 7.48 -18.02
N VAL A 210 -15.64 7.15 -18.06
CA VAL A 210 -15.10 5.97 -18.74
C VAL A 210 -14.06 5.33 -17.83
N SER A 211 -14.17 4.01 -17.63
CA SER A 211 -13.23 3.23 -16.82
C SER A 211 -12.69 2.05 -17.62
N SER A 212 -11.41 1.74 -17.43
CA SER A 212 -10.70 0.59 -17.97
C SER A 212 -10.12 -0.19 -16.80
N GLY A 213 -10.26 -1.52 -16.81
CA GLY A 213 -9.80 -2.38 -15.71
C GLY A 213 -10.64 -2.25 -14.44
N ALA A 214 -10.12 -2.77 -13.33
CA ALA A 214 -10.76 -2.76 -12.04
C ALA A 214 -9.74 -2.41 -10.95
N ALA A 215 -9.95 -1.27 -10.29
CA ALA A 215 -9.15 -0.89 -9.13
C ALA A 215 -9.50 -1.82 -7.94
N PRO A 216 -8.50 -2.28 -7.16
CA PRO A 216 -8.77 -3.04 -5.96
C PRO A 216 -9.45 -2.17 -4.91
N GLN A 217 -10.36 -2.79 -4.13
CA GLN A 217 -11.23 -2.08 -3.20
C GLN A 217 -10.50 -1.50 -1.98
N ASP A 218 -9.34 -2.06 -1.62
CA ASP A 218 -8.55 -1.59 -0.48
C ASP A 218 -7.05 -1.86 -0.70
N LEU A 219 -6.28 -0.78 -0.73
CA LEU A 219 -4.83 -0.81 -0.93
C LEU A 219 -4.09 -0.96 0.40
N SER A 220 -4.66 -0.43 1.48
CA SER A 220 -3.90 -0.03 2.66
C SER A 220 -4.31 -0.77 3.93
N THR A 221 -5.48 -1.42 3.94
CA THR A 221 -5.97 -2.13 5.10
C THR A 221 -6.38 -3.58 4.84
N VAL A 222 -6.32 -4.40 5.89
CA VAL A 222 -6.71 -5.82 5.90
C VAL A 222 -7.47 -6.12 7.19
N ARG A 223 -8.52 -6.93 7.11
CA ARG A 223 -9.17 -7.46 8.32
C ARG A 223 -8.20 -8.39 9.05
N ALA A 224 -8.06 -8.17 10.35
CA ALA A 224 -7.43 -9.16 11.21
C ALA A 224 -8.45 -10.30 11.39
N ASP A 225 -8.28 -11.37 10.60
CA ASP A 225 -9.06 -12.60 10.72
C ASP A 225 -8.54 -13.50 11.85
#